data_AF-A0A2V6PRB0-F1
#
_entry.id   AF-A0A2V6PRB0-F1
#
_cell.length_a   1.000
_cell.length_b   1.000
_cell.length_c   1.000
_cell.angle_alpha   90.00
_cell.angle_beta   90.00
_cell.angle_gamma   90.00
#
_symmetry.space_group_name_H-M   'P 1'
#
loop_
_entity.id
_entity.type
_entity.pdbx_description
1 polymer ?
#
loop_
_entity_poly.entity_id
_entity_poly.type
_entity_poly.pdbx_seq_one_letter_code
_entity_poly.pdbx_strand_id
1 'polypeptide(L)'
;ARTLGARPGGWAFLTGTPDEIKQVTRGYGVFVKKTPRGDIDHTFLTSLIDRTGTLRVQYLGVKFDPDEMLQDLKSLVKEPRTP
;
A
#
# COMPACT_ATOMS: atom_id res chain seq x y z
N ALA A 1 8.59 9.36 11.05
CA ALA A 1 8.74 9.47 9.58
C ALA A 1 10.00 10.26 9.19
N ARG A 2 10.05 11.59 9.40
CA ARG A 2 11.26 12.38 9.09
C ARG A 2 12.50 11.93 9.86
N THR A 3 12.33 11.54 11.13
CA THR A 3 13.37 10.94 11.98
C THR A 3 13.87 9.57 11.50
N LEU A 4 13.15 8.92 10.57
CA LEU A 4 13.52 7.66 9.92
C LEU A 4 14.01 7.89 8.47
N GLY A 5 14.34 9.13 8.09
CA GLY A 5 14.85 9.48 6.77
C GLY A 5 13.79 9.64 5.67
N ALA A 6 12.49 9.55 5.99
CA ALA A 6 11.44 9.71 4.99
C ALA A 6 11.39 11.16 4.46
N ARG A 7 11.39 11.30 3.13
CA ARG A 7 11.23 12.60 2.44
C ARG A 7 9.74 12.85 2.18
N PRO A 8 9.13 13.89 2.79
CA PRO A 8 7.68 14.07 2.79
C PRO A 8 7.07 14.51 1.46
N GLY A 9 7.86 14.84 0.42
CA GLY A 9 7.37 15.39 -0.85
C GLY A 9 6.45 14.48 -1.68
N GLY A 10 6.20 13.25 -1.23
CA GLY A 10 5.23 12.32 -1.83
C GLY A 10 4.83 11.18 -0.90
N TRP A 11 5.14 11.28 0.41
CA TRP A 11 4.90 10.22 1.39
C TRP A 11 3.96 10.73 2.48
N ALA A 12 2.79 10.09 2.59
CA ALA A 12 1.89 10.23 3.72
C ALA A 12 1.99 8.97 4.58
N PHE A 13 2.13 9.16 5.90
CA PHE A 13 2.13 8.06 6.88
C PHE A 13 0.82 8.12 7.64
N LEU A 14 0.05 7.03 7.59
CA LEU A 14 -1.30 6.97 8.15
C LEU A 14 -1.33 6.05 9.38
N THR A 15 -2.19 6.40 10.33
CA THR A 15 -2.55 5.59 11.50
C THR A 15 -3.99 5.94 11.87
N GLY A 16 -4.61 5.16 12.76
CA GLY A 16 -5.95 5.43 13.24
C GLY A 16 -6.32 4.60 14.45
N THR A 17 -7.60 4.64 14.79
CA THR A 17 -8.24 3.76 15.76
C THR A 17 -8.20 2.28 15.31
N PRO A 18 -8.39 1.32 16.22
CA PRO A 18 -8.44 -0.10 15.87
C PRO A 18 -9.48 -0.43 14.78
N ASP A 19 -10.64 0.24 14.79
CA ASP A 19 -11.69 0.00 13.81
C ASP A 19 -11.34 0.55 12.42
N GLU A 20 -10.72 1.73 12.33
CA GLU A 20 -10.20 2.28 11.07
C GLU A 20 -9.10 1.38 10.49
N ILE A 21 -8.18 0.88 11.32
CA ILE A 21 -7.14 -0.07 10.91
C ILE A 21 -7.76 -1.39 10.43
N LYS A 22 -8.80 -1.88 11.10
CA LYS A 22 -9.52 -3.10 10.69
C LYS A 22 -10.27 -2.91 9.37
N GLN A 23 -10.83 -1.73 9.12
CA GLN A 23 -11.50 -1.42 7.87
C GLN A 23 -10.51 -1.41 6.70
N VAL A 24 -9.38 -0.70 6.83
CA VAL A 24 -8.39 -0.62 5.75
C VAL A 24 -7.74 -1.98 5.48
N THR A 25 -7.37 -2.73 6.51
CA THR A 25 -6.73 -4.05 6.31
C THR A 25 -7.66 -5.03 5.60
N ARG A 26 -8.95 -5.04 5.95
CA ARG A 26 -9.98 -5.83 5.23
C ARG A 26 -10.18 -5.35 3.80
N GLY A 27 -10.28 -4.04 3.57
CA GLY A 27 -10.51 -3.46 2.25
C GLY A 27 -9.42 -3.80 1.23
N TYR A 28 -8.16 -3.93 1.70
CA TYR A 28 -7.02 -4.28 0.85
C TYR A 28 -6.64 -5.77 0.88
N GLY A 29 -7.36 -6.61 1.64
CA GLY A 29 -7.04 -8.05 1.76
C GLY A 29 -5.78 -8.34 2.57
N VAL A 30 -5.38 -7.45 3.48
CA VAL A 30 -4.23 -7.61 4.37
C VAL A 30 -4.62 -8.45 5.58
N PHE A 31 -3.90 -9.53 5.82
CA PHE A 31 -3.95 -10.28 7.07
C PHE A 31 -3.13 -9.56 8.14
N VAL A 32 -3.65 -9.50 9.36
CA VAL A 32 -2.95 -8.95 10.52
C VAL A 32 -3.26 -9.83 11.74
N LYS A 33 -2.23 -10.21 12.49
CA LYS A 33 -2.37 -10.99 13.72
C LYS A 33 -1.33 -10.57 14.75
N LYS A 34 -1.79 -10.33 15.98
CA LYS A 34 -0.88 -10.15 17.12
C LYS A 34 -0.37 -11.50 17.61
N THR A 35 0.94 -11.64 17.76
CA THR A 35 1.58 -12.85 18.28
C THR A 35 1.50 -12.88 19.81
N PRO A 36 1.65 -14.05 20.46
CA PRO A 36 1.70 -14.13 21.92
C PRO A 36 2.81 -13.29 22.57
N ARG A 37 3.87 -12.97 21.82
CA ARG A 37 5.00 -12.14 22.29
C ARG A 37 4.75 -10.63 22.13
N GLY A 38 3.66 -10.25 21.46
CA GLY A 38 3.28 -8.86 21.25
C GLY A 38 3.62 -8.29 19.88
N ASP A 39 4.35 -9.04 19.05
CA ASP A 39 4.63 -8.67 17.65
C ASP A 39 3.37 -8.72 16.78
N ILE A 40 3.45 -8.16 15.57
CA ILE A 40 2.36 -8.15 14.60
C ILE A 40 2.80 -8.85 13.31
N ASP A 41 2.28 -10.05 13.09
CA ASP A 41 2.33 -10.72 11.79
C ASP A 41 1.39 -9.98 10.84
N HIS A 42 1.88 -9.65 9.64
CA HIS A 42 1.06 -9.00 8.63
C HIS A 42 1.47 -9.38 7.21
N THR A 43 0.54 -9.28 6.26
CA THR A 43 0.86 -9.49 4.84
C THR A 43 1.79 -8.40 4.34
N PHE A 44 2.89 -8.78 3.69
CA PHE A 44 3.68 -7.87 2.89
C PHE A 44 2.97 -7.63 1.56
N LEU A 45 2.38 -6.45 1.42
CA LEU A 45 1.53 -6.09 0.29
C LEU A 45 1.75 -4.63 -0.05
N THR A 46 2.05 -4.36 -1.33
CA THR A 46 2.02 -3.00 -1.89
C THR A 46 0.93 -2.93 -2.93
N SER A 47 0.02 -1.97 -2.79
CA SER A 47 -1.10 -1.76 -3.72
C SER A 47 -0.85 -0.54 -4.60
N LEU A 48 -1.10 -0.67 -5.90
CA LEU A 48 -1.10 0.42 -6.86
C LEU A 48 -2.55 0.78 -7.21
N ILE A 49 -2.90 2.04 -6.97
CA ILE A 49 -4.24 2.60 -7.16
C ILE A 49 -4.14 3.69 -8.22
N ASP A 50 -5.07 3.71 -9.17
CA ASP A 50 -5.09 4.73 -10.21
C ASP A 50 -5.71 6.07 -9.73
N ARG A 51 -5.77 7.04 -10.65
CA ARG A 51 -6.26 8.39 -10.38
C ARG A 51 -7.75 8.46 -10.05
N THR A 52 -8.52 7.42 -10.41
CA THR A 52 -9.95 7.31 -10.12
C THR A 52 -10.23 6.58 -8.79
N GLY A 53 -9.17 6.16 -8.08
CA GLY A 53 -9.29 5.42 -6.83
C GLY A 53 -9.52 3.92 -7.02
N THR A 54 -9.34 3.39 -8.23
CA THR A 54 -9.48 1.96 -8.49
C THR A 54 -8.17 1.24 -8.19
N LEU A 55 -8.26 0.14 -7.44
CA LEU A 55 -7.13 -0.77 -7.19
C LEU A 55 -6.77 -1.49 -8.49
N ARG A 56 -5.51 -1.40 -8.93
CA ARG A 56 -5.06 -1.95 -10.22
C ARG A 56 -4.15 -3.15 -10.08
N VAL A 57 -3.16 -3.04 -9.20
CA VAL A 57 -2.15 -4.09 -8.99
C VAL A 57 -1.85 -4.23 -7.50
N GLN A 58 -1.57 -5.46 -7.10
CA GLN A 58 -1.12 -5.82 -5.76
C GLN A 58 0.16 -6.65 -5.86
N TYR A 59 1.25 -6.11 -5.34
CA TYR A 59 2.54 -6.79 -5.27
C TYR A 59 2.69 -7.46 -3.90
N LEU A 60 2.75 -8.80 -3.89
CA LEU A 60 2.88 -9.60 -2.68
C LEU A 60 4.35 -9.92 -2.36
N GLY A 61 4.69 -9.86 -1.07
CA GLY A 61 6.02 -10.17 -0.57
C GLY A 61 6.94 -8.96 -0.48
N VAL A 62 8.21 -9.23 -0.11
CA VAL A 62 9.24 -8.20 0.14
C VAL A 62 10.16 -7.94 -1.05
N LYS A 63 10.02 -8.72 -2.12
CA LYS A 63 10.85 -8.65 -3.33
C LYS A 63 9.97 -8.63 -4.57
N PHE A 64 9.15 -7.58 -4.71
CA PHE A 64 8.55 -7.31 -6.00
C PHE A 64 9.60 -6.72 -6.94
N ASP A 65 9.46 -6.95 -8.24
CA ASP A 65 10.35 -6.39 -9.24
C ASP A 65 10.05 -4.88 -9.39
N PRO A 66 11.00 -3.98 -9.06
CA PRO A 66 10.77 -2.55 -9.20
C PRO A 66 10.54 -2.11 -10.66
N ASP A 67 11.09 -2.83 -11.64
CA ASP A 67 10.91 -2.52 -13.06
C ASP A 67 9.49 -2.87 -13.52
N GLU A 68 8.92 -3.96 -13.01
CA GLU A 68 7.51 -4.32 -13.20
C GLU A 68 6.60 -3.21 -12.63
N MET A 69 6.81 -2.81 -11.37
CA MET A 69 6.03 -1.72 -10.77
C MET A 69 6.14 -0.41 -11.57
N LEU A 70 7.33 -0.08 -12.07
CA LEU A 70 7.53 1.13 -12.86
C LEU A 70 6.78 1.06 -14.20
N GLN A 71 6.72 -0.11 -14.84
CA GLN A 71 5.96 -0.33 -16.08
C GLN A 71 4.46 -0.17 -15.86
N ASP A 72 3.93 -0.75 -14.78
CA ASP A 72 2.52 -0.60 -14.41
C ASP A 72 2.18 0.88 -14.14
N LEU A 73 3.00 1.57 -13.35
CA LEU A 73 2.82 2.99 -13.07
C LEU A 73 2.80 3.83 -14.35
N LYS A 74 3.75 3.59 -15.26
CA LYS A 74 3.82 4.31 -16.56
C LYS A 74 2.59 4.05 -17.41
N SER A 75 2.03 2.85 -17.34
CA SER A 75 0.80 2.50 -18.06
C SER A 75 -0.38 3.30 -17.52
N LEU A 76 -0.56 3.35 -16.19
CA LEU A 76 -1.62 4.14 -15.55
C LEU A 76 -1.50 5.65 -15.79
N VAL A 77 -0.28 6.18 -15.88
CA VAL A 77 -0.07 7.61 -16.17
C VAL A 77 -0.54 7.99 -17.58
N LYS A 78 -0.47 7.05 -18.52
CA LYS A 78 -0.90 7.22 -19.92
C LYS A 78 -2.40 7.01 -20.12
N GLU A 79 -3.08 6.40 -19.15
CA GLU A 79 -4.52 6.18 -19.27
C GLU A 79 -5.27 7.53 -19.35
N PRO A 80 -6.25 7.64 -20.26
CA PRO A 80 -7.12 8.80 -20.30
C PRO A 80 -7.80 8.97 -18.94
N ARG A 81 -7.89 10.21 -18.47
CA ARG A 81 -8.80 10.52 -17.37
C ARG A 81 -10.21 10.47 -17.94
N THR A 82 -10.85 9.32 -17.88
CA THR A 82 -12.27 9.22 -18.19
C THR A 82 -13.05 9.88 -17.04
N PRO A 83 -13.97 10.82 -17.32
CA PRO A 83 -14.88 11.40 -16.33
C PRO A 83 -15.76 10.36 -15.63
#